data_AF-A0A7J2X1R9-F1
#
_entry.id   AF-A0A7J2X1R9-F1
#
_cell.length_a   1.000
_cell.length_b   1.000
_cell.length_c   1.000
_cell.angle_alpha   90.00
_cell.angle_beta   90.00
_cell.angle_gamma   90.00
#
_symmetry.space_group_name_H-M   'P 1'
#
loop_
_entity.id
_entity.type
_entity.pdbx_description
1 polymer ?
#
loop_
_entity_poly.entity_id
_entity_poly.type
_entity_poly.pdbx_seq_one_letter_code
_entity_poly.pdbx_strand_id
1 'polypeptide(L)' 'MPHRYRKTRWQRGSRTYGWGRVGQHRKSGSRGGYGL' A
#
# COMPACT_ATOMS: atom_id res chain seq x y z
N MET A 1 16.54 5.22 -2.30
CA MET A 1 15.96 4.94 -3.63
C MET A 1 15.82 6.23 -4.41
N PRO A 2 16.39 6.32 -5.63
CA PRO A 2 16.16 7.45 -6.53
C PRO A 2 14.65 7.67 -6.71
N HIS A 3 14.20 8.93 -6.67
CA HIS A 3 12.77 9.27 -6.76
C HIS A 3 12.10 8.71 -8.04
N ARG A 4 12.90 8.52 -9.12
CA ARG A 4 12.46 7.99 -10.41
C ARG A 4 11.90 6.57 -10.34
N TYR A 5 12.43 5.72 -9.47
CA TYR A 5 12.04 4.31 -9.35
C TYR A 5 11.07 4.04 -8.19
N ARG A 6 10.54 5.09 -7.54
CA ARG A 6 9.55 4.90 -6.48
C ARG A 6 8.25 4.40 -7.11
N LYS A 7 7.71 3.30 -6.59
CA LYS A 7 6.36 2.79 -6.97
C LYS A 7 5.33 3.90 -6.94
N THR A 8 5.54 4.88 -6.05
CA THR A 8 4.61 5.98 -5.84
C THR A 8 4.44 6.91 -7.02
N ARG A 9 5.43 6.99 -7.92
CA ARG A 9 5.32 7.79 -9.15
C ARG A 9 4.54 7.04 -10.22
N TRP A 10 4.83 5.75 -10.40
CA TRP A 10 4.14 4.90 -11.37
C TRP A 10 2.66 4.65 -11.00
N GLN A 11 2.34 4.51 -9.72
CA GLN A 11 0.99 4.17 -9.26
C GLN A 11 0.07 5.39 -9.02
N ARG A 12 0.51 6.63 -9.32
CA ARG A 12 -0.38 7.81 -9.29
C ARG A 12 -1.50 7.64 -10.32
N GLY A 13 -2.74 7.94 -9.93
CA GLY A 13 -3.93 7.69 -10.75
C GLY A 13 -4.48 6.26 -10.64
N SER A 14 -3.74 5.31 -10.04
CA SER A 14 -4.31 4.01 -9.70
C SER A 14 -5.24 4.15 -8.49
N ARG A 15 -6.40 3.50 -8.55
CA ARG A 15 -7.46 3.62 -7.53
C ARG A 15 -7.11 2.94 -6.19
N THR A 16 -6.31 1.89 -6.22
CA THR A 16 -6.04 1.03 -5.05
C THR A 16 -4.57 0.92 -4.68
N TYR A 17 -3.66 1.49 -5.49
CA TYR A 17 -2.22 1.43 -5.23
C TYR A 17 -1.65 0.00 -5.06
N GLY A 18 -2.31 -0.97 -5.70
CA GLY A 18 -1.99 -2.39 -5.60
C GLY A 18 -2.55 -3.11 -4.36
N TRP A 19 -3.30 -2.44 -3.46
CA TRP A 19 -3.84 -3.05 -2.23
C TRP A 19 -5.17 -3.80 -2.41
N GLY A 20 -5.66 -3.95 -3.63
CA GLY A 20 -6.97 -4.55 -3.90
C GLY A 20 -8.14 -3.60 -3.65
N ARG A 21 -9.34 -3.98 -4.11
CA ARG A 21 -10.56 -3.17 -3.98
C ARG A 21 -11.26 -3.35 -2.62
N VAL A 22 -11.12 -4.53 -2.00
CA VAL A 22 -11.81 -4.93 -0.77
C VAL A 22 -10.78 -5.17 0.32
N GLY A 23 -11.06 -4.78 1.57
CA GLY A 23 -10.17 -5.04 2.71
C GLY A 23 -8.84 -4.27 2.67
N GLN A 24 -8.87 -3.02 2.19
CA GLN A 24 -7.67 -2.23 1.92
C GLN A 24 -6.73 -2.05 3.13
N HIS A 25 -5.49 -1.65 2.82
CA HIS A 25 -4.39 -1.40 3.75
C HIS A 25 -4.80 -0.45 4.89
N ARG A 26 -5.28 -1.05 5.98
CA ARG A 26 -5.70 -0.39 7.22
C ARG A 26 -4.54 -0.45 8.22
N LYS A 27 -4.80 0.03 9.45
CA LYS A 27 -3.83 0.07 10.56
C LYS A 27 -3.56 -1.37 11.10
N SER A 28 -3.35 -1.54 12.40
CA SER A 28 -3.04 -2.83 13.02
C SER A 28 -4.07 -3.93 12.76
N GLY A 29 -5.35 -3.58 12.60
CA GLY A 29 -6.42 -4.56 12.35
C GLY A 29 -6.22 -5.41 11.10
N SER A 30 -5.52 -4.92 10.06
CA SER A 30 -5.21 -5.72 8.87
C SER A 30 -3.91 -6.51 8.97
N ARG A 31 -3.14 -6.36 10.06
CA ARG A 31 -1.84 -7.02 10.26
C ARG A 31 -1.94 -8.31 11.07
N GLY A 32 -3.11 -8.60 11.68
CA GLY A 32 -3.29 -9.75 12.57
C GLY A 32 -2.72 -9.53 13.99
N GLY A 33 -2.45 -8.27 14.37
CA GLY A 33 -1.76 -7.92 15.61
C GLY A 33 -0.50 -7.08 15.34
N TYR A 34 0.17 -6.63 16.40
CA TYR A 34 1.57 -6.24 16.29
C TYR A 34 2.39 -7.52 16.45
N GLY A 35 3.52 -7.63 15.73
CA GLY A 35 4.41 -8.78 15.86
C GLY A 35 4.93 -8.95 17.30
N LEU A 36 5.72 -10.01 17.52
CA LEU A 36 6.48 -10.17 18.76
C LEU A 36 7.36 -8.94 19.03
#